data_AF-A0A069IPU7-F1
#
_entry.id   AF-A0A069IPU7-F1
#
_cell.length_a   1.000
_cell.length_b   1.000
_cell.length_c   1.000
_cell.angle_alpha   90.00
_cell.angle_beta   90.00
_cell.angle_gamma   90.00
#
_symmetry.space_group_name_H-M   'P 1'
#
loop_
_entity.id
_entity.type
_entity.pdbx_description
1 polymer ?
#
loop_
_entity_poly.entity_id
_entity_poly.type
_entity_poly.pdbx_seq_one_letter_code
_entity_poly.pdbx_strand_id
1 'polypeptide(L)'
;MLDANAAAIRLVDASDELALSGGKLVVRGKAAAEQFRRFVCSLDGAPEIHMVGDHHRPLLMRVERVDETEVIAVQLFPIAQDEDQSLWANMGVIFGLTPSEDRLIKLLVGGANIKTLSEDLGISVETARTHVRRSYLKIGVSNREQLFAAVAPYRLKG
;
A
#
# COMPACT_ATOMS: atom_id res chain seq x y z
N MET A 1 2.94 4.76 -23.51
CA MET A 1 3.12 6.16 -23.06
C MET A 1 2.74 6.17 -21.60
N LEU A 2 3.66 6.55 -20.70
CA LEU A 2 3.36 6.58 -19.26
C LEU A 2 2.43 7.76 -18.96
N ASP A 3 1.33 7.48 -18.29
CA ASP A 3 0.50 8.51 -17.66
C ASP A 3 0.71 8.47 -16.15
N ALA A 4 0.95 9.62 -15.54
CA ALA A 4 1.29 9.72 -14.12
C ALA A 4 0.68 10.99 -13.52
N ASN A 5 0.06 10.87 -12.34
CA ASN A 5 -0.47 12.02 -11.62
C ASN A 5 0.65 12.82 -10.91
N ALA A 6 0.32 14.03 -10.48
CA ALA A 6 1.27 14.93 -9.80
C ALA A 6 1.81 14.37 -8.46
N ALA A 7 1.14 13.41 -7.84
CA ALA A 7 1.65 12.74 -6.63
C ALA A 7 2.73 11.71 -6.99
N ALA A 8 2.51 10.89 -8.02
CA ALA A 8 3.47 9.92 -8.52
C ALA A 8 4.76 10.59 -8.99
N ILE A 9 4.66 11.69 -9.75
CA ILE A 9 5.82 12.46 -10.21
C ILE A 9 6.67 12.92 -9.00
N ARG A 10 6.04 13.51 -7.98
CA ARG A 10 6.75 13.94 -6.76
C ARG A 10 7.45 12.81 -6.02
N LEU A 11 6.81 11.64 -5.93
CA LEU A 11 7.41 10.47 -5.27
C LEU A 11 8.61 9.92 -6.05
N VAL A 12 8.52 9.91 -7.39
CA VAL A 12 9.64 9.48 -8.24
C VAL A 12 10.80 10.48 -8.17
N ASP A 13 10.51 11.78 -8.23
CA ASP A 13 11.55 12.83 -8.14
C ASP A 13 12.26 12.83 -6.78
N ALA A 14 11.57 12.43 -5.71
CA ALA A 14 12.13 12.31 -4.37
C ALA A 14 12.88 10.99 -4.12
N SER A 15 12.90 10.07 -5.10
CA SER A 15 13.54 8.75 -5.01
C SER A 15 14.89 8.74 -5.73
N ASP A 16 15.91 8.22 -5.06
CA ASP A 16 17.21 7.98 -5.69
C ASP A 16 17.18 6.80 -6.67
N GLU A 17 16.27 5.84 -6.45
CA GLU A 17 16.17 4.62 -7.25
C GLU A 17 15.20 4.75 -8.43
N LEU A 18 14.20 5.64 -8.37
CA LEU A 18 13.25 5.82 -9.48
C LEU A 18 13.53 7.10 -10.27
N ALA A 19 13.26 7.06 -11.56
CA ALA A 19 13.28 8.23 -12.43
C ALA A 19 12.16 8.18 -13.47
N LEU A 20 11.68 9.34 -13.90
CA LEU A 20 10.86 9.46 -15.11
C LEU A 20 11.74 9.98 -16.24
N SER A 21 11.85 9.22 -17.34
CA SER A 21 12.63 9.62 -18.51
C SER A 21 11.96 9.20 -19.80
N GLY A 22 11.78 10.15 -20.72
CA GLY A 22 11.18 9.88 -22.05
C GLY A 22 9.77 9.27 -21.98
N GLY A 23 8.98 9.64 -20.97
CA GLY A 23 7.63 9.06 -20.77
C GLY A 23 7.65 7.59 -20.34
N LYS A 24 8.71 7.16 -19.63
CA LYS A 24 8.86 5.83 -19.03
C LYS A 24 9.32 5.96 -17.57
N LEU A 25 8.90 5.00 -16.75
CA LEU A 25 9.47 4.79 -15.42
C LEU A 25 10.78 4.02 -15.57
N VAL A 26 11.85 4.54 -14.99
CA VAL A 26 13.20 3.97 -15.02
C VAL A 26 13.63 3.66 -13.60
N VAL A 27 14.09 2.44 -13.37
CA VAL A 27 14.75 2.04 -12.12
C VAL A 27 16.25 2.23 -12.30
N ARG A 28 16.86 3.05 -11.46
CA ARG A 28 18.31 3.31 -11.44
C ARG A 28 19.03 2.15 -10.75
N GLY A 29 20.22 1.84 -11.22
CA GLY A 29 21.02 0.71 -10.74
C GLY A 29 20.71 -0.59 -11.49
N LYS A 30 21.76 -1.26 -11.96
CA LYS A 30 21.63 -2.45 -12.83
C LYS A 30 20.93 -3.62 -12.12
N ALA A 31 21.28 -3.87 -10.85
CA ALA A 31 20.71 -4.96 -10.08
C ALA A 31 19.21 -4.73 -9.81
N ALA A 32 18.84 -3.53 -9.36
CA ALA A 32 17.46 -3.13 -9.12
C ALA A 32 16.61 -3.18 -10.40
N ALA A 33 17.14 -2.67 -11.52
CA ALA A 33 16.46 -2.74 -12.82
C ALA A 33 16.24 -4.19 -13.29
N GLU A 34 17.21 -5.09 -13.13
CA GLU A 34 17.06 -6.50 -13.48
C GLU A 34 16.08 -7.23 -12.57
N GLN A 35 16.03 -6.88 -11.28
CA GLN A 35 15.06 -7.42 -10.33
C GLN A 35 13.65 -6.94 -10.66
N PHE A 36 13.48 -5.65 -10.90
CA PHE A 36 12.21 -5.05 -11.29
C PHE A 36 11.70 -5.62 -12.61
N ARG A 37 12.58 -5.81 -13.60
CA ARG A 37 12.21 -6.44 -14.88
C ARG A 37 11.73 -7.88 -14.69
N ARG A 38 12.41 -8.67 -13.84
CA ARG A 38 11.98 -10.05 -13.53
C ARG A 38 10.62 -10.06 -12.84
N PHE A 39 10.39 -9.15 -11.91
CA PHE A 39 9.12 -8.95 -11.23
C PHE A 39 7.99 -8.59 -12.22
N VAL A 40 8.20 -7.62 -13.10
CA VAL A 40 7.20 -7.26 -14.12
C VAL A 40 6.88 -8.43 -15.05
N CYS A 41 7.88 -9.25 -15.38
CA CYS A 41 7.68 -10.45 -16.19
C CYS A 41 6.98 -11.61 -15.45
N SER A 42 6.94 -11.61 -14.10
CA SER A 42 6.25 -12.65 -13.32
C SER A 42 4.77 -12.37 -13.10
N LEU A 43 4.30 -11.14 -13.34
CA LEU A 43 2.91 -10.74 -13.14
C LEU A 43 1.95 -11.61 -13.95
N ASP A 44 1.10 -12.36 -13.25
CA ASP A 44 0.11 -13.30 -13.81
C ASP A 44 -1.33 -12.76 -13.77
N GLY A 45 -1.50 -11.48 -13.47
CA GLY A 45 -2.79 -10.77 -13.46
C GLY A 45 -3.29 -10.41 -12.05
N ALA A 46 -2.72 -11.00 -11.01
CA ALA A 46 -2.94 -10.51 -9.65
C ALA A 46 -2.11 -9.24 -9.37
N PRO A 47 -2.59 -8.32 -8.52
CA PRO A 47 -1.77 -7.21 -8.05
C PRO A 47 -0.63 -7.74 -7.19
N GLU A 48 0.60 -7.44 -7.60
CA GLU A 48 1.80 -7.74 -6.81
C GLU A 48 2.42 -6.48 -6.21
N ILE A 49 3.18 -6.66 -5.13
CA ILE A 49 3.85 -5.57 -4.41
C ILE A 49 5.35 -5.75 -4.53
N HIS A 50 6.02 -4.67 -4.92
CA HIS A 50 7.46 -4.56 -4.96
C HIS A 50 7.91 -3.38 -4.11
N MET A 51 8.95 -3.53 -3.31
CA MET A 51 9.55 -2.40 -2.60
C MET A 51 10.64 -1.78 -3.47
N VAL A 52 10.68 -0.46 -3.54
CA VAL A 52 11.68 0.31 -4.29
C VAL A 52 12.11 1.53 -3.49
N GLY A 53 13.34 1.99 -3.68
CA GLY A 53 13.87 3.14 -2.96
C GLY A 53 14.81 2.74 -1.82
N ASP A 54 15.56 3.74 -1.35
CA ASP A 54 16.61 3.54 -0.35
C ASP A 54 16.05 3.21 1.04
N HIS A 55 16.89 2.65 1.91
CA HIS A 55 16.60 2.41 3.32
C HIS A 55 16.01 3.63 4.06
N HIS A 56 16.32 4.86 3.64
CA HIS A 56 15.78 6.08 4.27
C HIS A 56 14.41 6.51 3.75
N ARG A 57 14.01 6.07 2.55
CA ARG A 57 12.74 6.45 1.92
C ARG A 57 12.18 5.29 1.08
N PRO A 58 11.83 4.17 1.71
CA PRO A 58 11.29 3.05 0.97
C PRO A 58 9.88 3.40 0.47
N LEU A 59 9.63 3.09 -0.79
CA LEU A 59 8.34 3.21 -1.45
C LEU A 59 7.80 1.81 -1.71
N LEU A 60 6.52 1.62 -1.48
CA LEU A 60 5.80 0.44 -1.95
C LEU A 60 5.26 0.72 -3.34
N MET A 61 5.64 -0.13 -4.27
CA MET A 61 5.15 -0.14 -5.63
C MET A 61 4.15 -1.29 -5.77
N ARG A 62 2.86 -0.97 -5.86
CA ARG A 62 1.86 -1.95 -6.28
C ARG A 62 1.79 -1.93 -7.80
N VAL A 63 1.89 -3.10 -8.41
CA VAL A 63 1.87 -3.27 -9.85
C VAL A 63 0.81 -4.29 -10.22
N GLU A 64 -0.07 -3.91 -11.14
CA GLU A 64 -1.17 -4.75 -11.60
C GLU A 64 -1.28 -4.65 -13.12
N ARG A 65 -1.54 -5.77 -13.78
CA ARG A 65 -1.83 -5.78 -15.22
C ARG A 65 -3.30 -5.40 -15.41
N VAL A 66 -3.55 -4.30 -16.11
CA VAL A 66 -4.91 -3.73 -16.29
C VAL A 66 -5.69 -4.45 -17.38
N ASP A 67 -4.98 -4.96 -18.41
CA ASP A 67 -5.57 -5.65 -19.54
C ASP A 67 -4.59 -6.67 -20.18
N GLU A 68 -5.08 -7.45 -21.14
CA GLU A 68 -4.25 -8.39 -21.92
C GLU A 68 -3.25 -7.67 -22.85
N THR A 69 -3.36 -6.35 -23.03
CA THR A 69 -2.64 -5.53 -24.01
C THR A 69 -1.38 -4.84 -23.47
N GLU A 70 -0.71 -5.47 -22.50
CA GLU A 70 0.54 -5.01 -21.87
C GLU A 70 0.44 -3.71 -21.03
N VAL A 71 -0.78 -3.24 -20.71
CA VAL A 71 -0.94 -2.07 -19.84
C VAL A 71 -0.72 -2.48 -18.38
N ILE A 72 0.23 -1.81 -17.73
CA ILE A 72 0.57 -2.02 -16.33
C ILE A 72 0.22 -0.76 -15.53
N ALA A 73 -0.64 -0.92 -14.53
CA ALA A 73 -0.87 0.11 -13.52
C ALA A 73 0.21 0.03 -12.45
N VAL A 74 0.83 1.17 -12.17
CA VAL A 74 1.83 1.30 -11.09
C VAL A 74 1.32 2.33 -10.08
N GLN A 75 1.20 1.91 -8.82
CA GLN A 75 0.84 2.78 -7.71
C GLN A 75 2.00 2.85 -6.72
N LEU A 76 2.41 4.06 -6.36
CA LEU A 76 3.52 4.31 -5.42
C LEU A 76 2.97 4.82 -4.09
N PHE A 77 3.40 4.21 -2.99
CA PHE A 77 3.00 4.56 -1.63
C PHE A 77 4.25 4.82 -0.78
N PRO A 78 4.39 6.00 -0.16
CA PRO A 78 5.47 6.22 0.79
C PRO A 78 5.27 5.37 2.05
N ILE A 79 6.35 4.75 2.53
CA ILE A 79 6.37 4.15 3.86
C ILE A 79 6.75 5.26 4.85
N ALA A 80 5.85 5.58 5.77
CA ALA A 80 6.15 6.53 6.84
C ALA A 80 7.13 5.88 7.82
N GLN A 81 8.34 6.42 7.93
CA GLN A 81 9.32 6.08 8.97
C GLN A 81 9.00 6.82 10.27
N ASP A 82 7.76 6.80 10.73
CA ASP A 82 7.47 7.26 12.09
C ASP A 82 7.97 6.19 13.05
N GLU A 83 8.92 6.57 13.92
CA GLU A 83 9.70 5.70 14.83
C GLU A 83 8.84 4.83 15.78
N ASP A 84 7.53 5.07 15.87
CA ASP A 84 6.62 4.36 16.78
C ASP A 84 5.53 3.49 16.10
N GLN A 85 5.45 3.40 14.76
CA GLN A 85 4.37 2.66 14.06
C GLN A 85 4.85 1.70 12.97
N SER A 86 6.06 1.15 13.13
CA SER A 86 6.64 0.19 12.21
C SER A 86 5.84 -1.12 12.17
N LEU A 87 5.28 -1.46 11.00
CA LEU A 87 5.02 -2.83 10.49
C LEU A 87 4.15 -2.82 9.22
N TRP A 88 3.53 -1.70 8.84
CA TRP A 88 2.56 -1.67 7.75
C TRP A 88 2.76 -0.48 6.82
N ALA A 89 2.58 -0.72 5.52
CA ALA A 89 2.39 0.34 4.54
C ALA A 89 1.28 1.32 4.95
N ASN A 90 1.29 2.55 4.42
CA ASN A 90 0.21 3.51 4.67
C ASN A 90 -1.12 3.03 4.07
N MET A 91 -1.90 2.28 4.86
CA MET A 91 -3.14 1.63 4.46
C MET A 91 -4.19 2.65 4.04
N GLY A 92 -4.18 3.84 4.65
CA GLY A 92 -4.96 4.99 4.24
C GLY A 92 -4.82 5.33 2.76
N VAL A 93 -3.59 5.37 2.26
CA VAL A 93 -3.33 5.69 0.85
C VAL A 93 -3.66 4.49 -0.05
N ILE A 94 -3.37 3.27 0.39
CA ILE A 94 -3.58 2.04 -0.39
C ILE A 94 -5.06 1.76 -0.66
N PHE A 95 -5.90 1.88 0.37
CA PHE A 95 -7.31 1.52 0.32
C PHE A 95 -8.26 2.74 0.28
N GLY A 96 -7.71 3.95 0.12
CA GLY A 96 -8.51 5.19 0.12
C GLY A 96 -9.27 5.41 1.43
N LEU A 97 -8.65 5.07 2.56
CA LEU A 97 -9.26 5.20 3.88
C LEU A 97 -9.07 6.63 4.40
N THR A 98 -10.07 7.10 5.13
CA THR A 98 -9.95 8.30 5.96
C THR A 98 -8.96 8.04 7.11
N PRO A 99 -8.38 9.10 7.74
CA PRO A 99 -7.45 8.93 8.85
C PRO A 99 -8.01 8.10 10.02
N SER A 100 -9.31 8.23 10.29
CA SER A 100 -9.98 7.44 11.34
C SER A 100 -10.15 5.97 10.95
N GLU A 101 -10.40 5.68 9.68
CA GLU A 101 -10.50 4.31 9.17
C GLU A 101 -9.13 3.62 9.11
N ASP A 102 -8.05 4.36 8.77
CA ASP A 102 -6.67 3.86 8.82
C ASP A 102 -6.28 3.42 10.24
N ARG A 103 -6.50 4.29 11.25
CA ARG A 103 -6.27 3.95 12.66
C ARG A 103 -7.07 2.74 13.11
N LEU A 104 -8.34 2.68 12.72
CA LEU A 104 -9.23 1.57 13.06
C LEU A 104 -8.70 0.24 12.51
N ILE A 105 -8.27 0.23 11.25
CA ILE A 105 -7.79 -0.99 10.60
C ILE A 105 -6.44 -1.42 11.19
N LYS A 106 -5.53 -0.48 11.46
CA LYS A 106 -4.27 -0.78 12.16
C LYS A 106 -4.50 -1.44 13.52
N LEU A 107 -5.44 -0.94 14.32
CA LEU A 107 -5.80 -1.56 15.60
C LEU A 107 -6.37 -2.98 15.42
N LEU A 108 -7.27 -3.17 14.46
CA LEU A 108 -7.85 -4.50 14.18
C LEU A 108 -6.81 -5.52 13.70
N VAL A 109 -5.88 -5.08 12.85
CA VAL A 109 -4.79 -5.93 12.35
C VAL A 109 -3.76 -6.18 13.46
N GLY A 110 -3.55 -5.21 14.36
CA GLY A 110 -2.73 -5.33 15.57
C GLY A 110 -3.33 -6.23 16.66
N GLY A 111 -4.52 -6.81 16.44
CA GLY A 111 -5.13 -7.77 17.36
C GLY A 111 -6.25 -7.20 18.23
N ALA A 112 -6.54 -5.89 18.18
CA ALA A 112 -7.62 -5.30 18.96
C ALA A 112 -8.97 -5.96 18.63
N ASN A 113 -9.83 -6.09 19.64
CA ASN A 113 -11.23 -6.46 19.46
C ASN A 113 -12.09 -5.18 19.42
N ILE A 114 -13.38 -5.31 19.03
CA ILE A 114 -14.26 -4.13 18.88
C ILE A 114 -14.41 -3.34 20.18
N LYS A 115 -14.32 -3.98 21.35
CA LYS A 115 -14.44 -3.30 22.64
C LYS A 115 -13.20 -2.43 22.90
N THR A 116 -12.01 -3.00 22.78
CA THR A 116 -10.75 -2.25 22.91
C THR A 116 -10.67 -1.14 21.85
N LEU A 117 -11.11 -1.42 20.63
CA LEU A 117 -11.19 -0.44 19.55
C LEU A 117 -12.11 0.73 19.91
N SER A 118 -13.27 0.46 20.50
CA SER A 118 -14.23 1.49 20.91
C SER A 118 -13.70 2.36 22.06
N GLU A 119 -12.97 1.75 22.99
CA GLU A 119 -12.31 2.43 24.11
C GLU A 119 -11.18 3.35 23.59
N ASP A 120 -10.33 2.84 22.70
CA ASP A 120 -9.19 3.57 22.14
C ASP A 120 -9.62 4.76 21.26
N LEU A 121 -10.70 4.58 20.50
CA LEU A 121 -11.26 5.63 19.64
C LEU A 121 -12.24 6.56 20.37
N GLY A 122 -12.61 6.29 21.63
CA GLY A 122 -13.57 7.08 22.39
C GLY A 122 -14.99 7.10 21.81
N ILE A 123 -15.42 6.00 21.17
CA ILE A 123 -16.73 5.86 20.52
C ILE A 123 -17.55 4.71 21.12
N SER A 124 -18.85 4.62 20.81
CA SER A 124 -19.65 3.46 21.23
C SER A 124 -19.25 2.19 20.47
N VAL A 125 -19.50 1.03 21.08
CA VAL A 125 -19.28 -0.29 20.44
C VAL A 125 -20.08 -0.43 19.14
N GLU A 126 -21.29 0.13 19.09
CA GLU A 126 -22.13 0.11 17.89
C GLU A 126 -21.54 0.98 16.78
N THR A 127 -21.09 2.18 17.12
CA THR A 127 -20.40 3.08 16.18
C THR A 127 -19.11 2.44 15.66
N ALA A 128 -18.34 1.77 16.54
CA ALA A 128 -17.16 1.02 16.15
C ALA A 128 -17.49 -0.10 15.15
N ARG A 129 -18.56 -0.90 15.38
CA ARG A 129 -19.04 -1.92 14.42
C ARG A 129 -19.40 -1.31 13.06
N THR A 130 -20.08 -0.17 13.06
CA THR A 130 -20.43 0.52 11.80
C THR A 130 -19.19 0.98 11.05
N HIS A 131 -18.20 1.56 11.74
CA HIS A 131 -16.96 1.98 11.11
C HIS A 131 -16.16 0.79 10.57
N VAL A 132 -16.04 -0.32 11.34
CA VAL A 132 -15.40 -1.56 10.85
C VAL A 132 -16.07 -2.03 9.56
N ARG A 133 -17.40 -2.10 9.55
CA ARG A 133 -18.14 -2.56 8.36
C ARG A 133 -17.93 -1.66 7.16
N ARG A 134 -17.87 -0.35 7.34
CA ARG A 134 -17.58 0.61 6.26
C ARG A 134 -16.16 0.47 5.74
N SER A 135 -15.17 0.34 6.62
CA SER A 135 -13.78 0.09 6.21
C SER A 135 -13.65 -1.23 5.45
N TYR A 136 -14.36 -2.28 5.87
CA TYR A 136 -14.38 -3.58 5.19
C TYR A 136 -14.91 -3.46 3.75
N LEU A 137 -16.01 -2.72 3.57
CA LEU A 137 -16.54 -2.43 2.24
C LEU A 137 -15.56 -1.65 1.36
N LYS A 138 -14.82 -0.68 1.91
CA LYS A 138 -13.80 0.08 1.16
C LYS A 138 -12.61 -0.78 0.74
N ILE A 139 -12.20 -1.70 1.61
CA ILE A 139 -11.07 -2.61 1.36
C ILE A 139 -11.50 -3.79 0.46
N GLY A 140 -12.80 -4.05 0.32
CA GLY A 140 -13.33 -5.17 -0.46
C GLY A 140 -13.30 -6.50 0.30
N VAL A 141 -13.33 -6.47 1.64
CA VAL A 141 -13.28 -7.66 2.50
C VAL A 141 -14.57 -7.81 3.30
N SER A 142 -14.91 -9.04 3.67
CA SER A 142 -16.14 -9.34 4.41
C SER A 142 -15.91 -9.78 5.85
N ASN A 143 -14.69 -10.17 6.20
CA ASN A 143 -14.35 -10.68 7.53
C ASN A 143 -12.91 -10.33 7.90
N ARG A 144 -12.56 -10.61 9.17
CA ARG A 144 -11.24 -10.31 9.72
C ARG A 144 -10.12 -11.11 9.04
N GLU A 145 -10.37 -12.34 8.64
CA GLU A 145 -9.39 -13.20 7.95
C GLU A 145 -9.06 -12.66 6.55
N GLN A 146 -10.08 -12.24 5.79
CA GLN A 146 -9.92 -11.58 4.50
C GLN A 146 -9.22 -10.23 4.64
N LEU A 147 -9.51 -9.47 5.71
CA LEU A 147 -8.74 -8.28 6.03
C LEU A 147 -7.26 -8.65 6.21
N PHE A 148 -6.95 -9.64 7.04
CA PHE A 148 -5.57 -10.11 7.23
C PHE A 148 -4.91 -10.54 5.92
N ALA A 149 -5.62 -11.28 5.07
CA ALA A 149 -5.09 -11.70 3.77
C ALA A 149 -4.84 -10.51 2.83
N ALA A 150 -5.74 -9.53 2.80
CA ALA A 150 -5.61 -8.33 1.96
C ALA A 150 -4.46 -7.42 2.44
N VAL A 151 -4.17 -7.41 3.74
CA VAL A 151 -3.19 -6.50 4.34
C VAL A 151 -1.83 -7.17 4.58
N ALA A 152 -1.78 -8.51 4.64
CA ALA A 152 -0.56 -9.29 4.83
C ALA A 152 0.56 -8.96 3.81
N PRO A 153 0.27 -8.72 2.52
CA PRO A 153 1.28 -8.29 1.55
C PRO A 153 1.92 -6.94 1.88
N TYR A 154 1.23 -6.09 2.65
CA TYR A 154 1.68 -4.77 3.07
C TYR A 154 2.39 -4.77 4.43
N ARG A 155 2.64 -5.96 5.00
CA ARG A 155 3.38 -6.09 6.26
C ARG A 155 4.87 -5.97 5.99
N LEU A 156 5.45 -4.85 6.40
CA LEU A 156 6.90 -4.68 6.43
C LEU A 156 7.43 -5.57 7.54
N LYS A 157 8.00 -6.72 7.18
CA LYS A 157 8.82 -7.48 8.12
C LYS A 157 10.00 -6.58 8.51
N GLY A 158 10.08 -6.22 9.79
CA GLY A 158 11.32 -5.77 10.40
C GLY A 158 12.38 -6.85 10.32
#